data_AF-A0A414UD81-F1
#
_entry.id   AF-A0A414UD81-F1
#
_cell.length_a   1.000
_cell.length_b   1.000
_cell.length_c   1.000
_cell.angle_alpha   90.00
_cell.angle_beta   90.00
_cell.angle_gamma   90.00
#
_symmetry.space_group_name_H-M   'P 1'
#
loop_
_entity.id
_entity.type
_entity.pdbx_description
1 polymer ?
#
loop_
_entity_poly.entity_id
_entity_poly.type
_entity_poly.pdbx_seq_one_letter_code
_entity_poly.pdbx_strand_id
1 'polypeptide(L)' 'MKQKLQQIASDLERINRDLRREEQVMSEELRDRRAKGLEGEAAIEHYNAWMAASGMEHLMTK' A
#
# COMPACT_ATOMS: atom_id res chain seq x y z
N MET A 1 23.74 16.60 -17.95
CA MET A 1 23.87 15.64 -16.83
C MET A 1 23.16 16.11 -15.56
N LYS A 2 23.39 17.34 -15.07
CA LYS A 2 22.78 17.88 -13.85
C LYS A 2 21.23 17.76 -13.80
N GLN A 3 20.54 18.11 -14.89
CA GLN A 3 19.08 18.00 -14.98
C GLN A 3 18.57 16.55 -14.88
N LYS A 4 19.27 15.58 -15.49
CA LYS A 4 18.89 14.15 -15.40
C LYS A 4 19.03 13.62 -13.97
N LEU A 5 20.08 14.02 -13.26
CA LEU A 5 20.26 13.64 -11.85
C LEU A 5 19.19 14.25 -10.94
N GLN A 6 18.79 15.50 -11.19
CA GLN A 6 17.70 16.14 -10.45
C GLN A 6 16.35 15.46 -10.69
N GLN A 7 16.09 15.03 -11.94
CA GLN A 7 14.90 14.26 -12.27
C GLN A 7 14.88 12.91 -11.53
N ILE A 8 15.99 12.16 -11.58
CA ILE A 8 16.14 10.88 -10.86
C ILE A 8 15.91 11.07 -9.35
N ALA A 9 16.48 12.12 -8.75
CA ALA A 9 16.29 12.39 -7.33
C ALA A 9 14.81 12.67 -7.00
N SER A 10 14.13 13.46 -7.83
CA SER A 10 12.69 13.77 -7.66
C SER A 10 11.81 12.53 -7.81
N ASP A 11 12.16 11.65 -8.75
CA ASP A 11 11.47 10.38 -8.96
C ASP A 11 11.66 9.43 -7.76
N LEU A 12 12.87 9.33 -7.23
CA LEU A 12 13.16 8.53 -6.03
C LEU A 12 12.41 9.06 -4.79
N GLU A 13 12.31 10.38 -4.63
CA GLU A 13 11.54 10.97 -3.55
C GLU A 13 10.05 10.66 -3.66
N ARG A 14 9.50 10.71 -4.87
CA ARG A 14 8.11 10.31 -5.14
C ARG A 14 7.89 8.84 -4.80
N ILE A 15 8.74 7.95 -5.33
CA ILE A 15 8.66 6.51 -5.06
C ILE A 15 8.71 6.23 -3.55
N ASN A 16 9.60 6.90 -2.81
CA ASN A 16 9.70 6.73 -1.36
C ASN A 16 8.42 7.16 -0.64
N ARG A 17 7.80 8.27 -1.04
CA ARG A 17 6.51 8.70 -0.47
C ARG A 17 5.39 7.70 -0.76
N ASP A 18 5.34 7.20 -1.99
CA ASP A 18 4.32 6.24 -2.40
C ASP A 18 4.47 4.92 -1.62
N LEU A 19 5.69 4.39 -1.50
CA LEU A 19 5.98 3.19 -0.71
C LEU A 19 5.61 3.35 0.77
N ARG A 20 5.91 4.50 1.39
CA ARG A 20 5.52 4.76 2.78
C ARG A 20 4.02 4.80 2.97
N ARG A 21 3.29 5.36 1.99
CA ARG A 21 1.84 5.40 2.02
C ARG A 21 1.26 4.00 1.92
N GLU A 22 1.77 3.17 1.01
CA GLU A 22 1.37 1.76 0.88
C GLU A 22 1.64 0.98 2.18
N GLU A 23 2.85 1.12 2.75
CA GLU A 23 3.22 0.47 4.02
C GLU A 23 2.28 0.86 5.16
N GLN A 24 1.91 2.14 5.26
CA GLN A 24 0.99 2.63 6.28
C GLN A 24 -0.39 1.98 6.14
N VAL A 25 -0.98 2.01 4.94
CA VAL A 25 -2.31 1.44 4.68
C VAL A 25 -2.32 -0.07 4.98
N MET A 26 -1.31 -0.80 4.51
CA MET A 26 -1.21 -2.24 4.76
C MET A 26 -1.01 -2.58 6.25
N SER A 27 -0.27 -1.75 6.98
CA SER A 27 -0.04 -1.95 8.42
C SER A 27 -1.31 -1.68 9.24
N GLU A 28 -2.05 -0.63 8.89
CA GLU A 28 -3.36 -0.34 9.48
C GLU A 28 -4.36 -1.47 9.18
N GLU A 29 -4.37 -1.97 7.94
CA GLU A 29 -5.15 -3.12 7.51
C GLU A 29 -4.89 -4.34 8.36
N LEU A 30 -3.64 -4.73 8.45
CA LEU A 30 -3.26 -5.94 9.16
C LEU A 30 -3.63 -5.86 10.64
N ARG A 31 -3.50 -4.69 11.25
CA ARG A 31 -3.87 -4.47 12.65
C ARG A 31 -5.36 -4.68 12.88
N ASP A 32 -6.21 -4.10 12.05
CA ASP A 32 -7.65 -4.18 12.19
C ASP A 32 -8.18 -5.58 11.82
N ARG A 33 -7.65 -6.20 10.76
CA ARG A 33 -7.95 -7.58 10.39
C ARG A 33 -7.66 -8.56 11.53
N ARG A 34 -6.50 -8.40 12.20
CA ARG A 34 -6.14 -9.19 13.39
C ARG A 34 -7.04 -8.92 14.57
N ALA A 35 -7.42 -7.65 14.81
CA ALA A 35 -8.35 -7.31 15.89
C ALA A 35 -9.74 -7.93 15.69
N LYS A 36 -10.15 -8.11 14.43
CA LYS A 36 -11.39 -8.79 14.04
C LYS A 36 -11.27 -10.33 13.99
N GLY A 37 -10.06 -10.88 14.13
CA GLY A 37 -9.82 -12.33 14.04
C GLY A 37 -10.20 -12.92 12.68
N LEU A 38 -10.10 -12.14 11.59
CA LEU A 38 -10.47 -12.63 10.27
C LEU A 38 -9.39 -13.56 9.71
N GLU A 39 -9.83 -14.67 9.11
CA GLU A 39 -9.00 -15.68 8.49
C GLU A 39 -9.59 -16.13 7.14
N GLY A 40 -8.78 -16.81 6.32
CA GLY A 40 -9.22 -17.38 5.05
C GLY A 40 -9.78 -16.35 4.07
N GLU A 41 -10.92 -16.67 3.47
CA GLU A 41 -11.59 -15.83 2.47
C GLU A 41 -12.00 -14.46 3.05
N ALA A 42 -12.51 -14.43 4.29
CA ALA A 42 -12.88 -13.18 4.95
C ALA A 42 -11.69 -12.23 5.17
N ALA A 43 -10.50 -12.79 5.40
CA ALA A 43 -9.26 -12.01 5.50
C ALA A 43 -8.82 -11.42 4.14
N ILE A 44 -9.11 -12.11 3.04
CA ILE A 44 -8.79 -11.66 1.68
C ILE A 44 -9.77 -10.56 1.24
N GLU A 45 -11.08 -10.77 1.44
CA GLU A 45 -12.11 -9.79 1.13
C GLU A 45 -11.87 -8.48 1.89
N HIS A 46 -11.55 -8.57 3.17
CA HIS A 46 -11.25 -7.42 4.01
C HIS A 46 -10.03 -6.63 3.52
N TYR A 47 -8.92 -7.32 3.25
CA TYR A 47 -7.71 -6.70 2.73
C TYR A 47 -7.97 -6.00 1.39
N ASN A 48 -8.64 -6.69 0.47
CA ASN A 48 -8.97 -6.18 -0.86
C ASN A 48 -9.88 -4.95 -0.81
N ALA A 49 -10.87 -4.93 0.09
CA ALA A 49 -11.72 -3.77 0.31
C ALA A 49 -10.91 -2.55 0.78
N TRP A 50 -9.92 -2.76 1.65
CA TRP A 50 -9.04 -1.69 2.14
C TRP A 50 -8.13 -1.15 1.03
N MET A 51 -7.54 -2.03 0.23
CA MET A 51 -6.71 -1.63 -0.91
C MET A 51 -7.52 -0.81 -1.92
N ALA A 52 -8.73 -1.27 -2.27
CA ALA A 52 -9.64 -0.54 -3.16
C ALA A 52 -10.03 0.84 -2.59
N ALA A 53 -10.41 0.91 -1.30
CA ALA A 53 -10.74 2.17 -0.64
C ALA A 53 -9.57 3.17 -0.60
N SER A 54 -8.34 2.67 -0.69
CA SER A 54 -7.11 3.48 -0.65
C SER A 54 -6.56 3.83 -2.03
N GLY A 55 -7.18 3.34 -3.11
CA GLY A 55 -6.68 3.46 -4.48
C GLY A 55 -5.40 2.66 -4.73
N MET A 56 -5.30 1.49 -4.09
CA MET A 56 -4.16 0.56 -4.16
C MET A 56 -4.57 -0.78 -4.78
N GLU A 57 -5.44 -0.75 -5.80
CA GLU A 57 -5.98 -1.94 -6.45
C GLU A 57 -4.89 -2.87 -7.01
N HIS A 58 -3.71 -2.35 -7.33
CA HIS A 58 -2.54 -3.12 -7.75
C HIS A 58 -1.97 -4.05 -6.66
N LEU A 59 -2.36 -3.86 -5.40
CA LEU A 59 -1.93 -4.68 -4.26
C LEU A 59 -2.95 -5.76 -3.87
N MET A 60 -4.12 -5.82 -4.51
CA MET A 60 -5.15 -6.81 -4.18
C MET A 60 -4.69 -8.26 -4.47
N THR A 61 -5.20 -9.21 -3.69
CA THR A 61 -4.89 -10.65 -3.82
C THR A 61 -6.13 -11.48 -4.14
N LYS A 62 -5.91 -12.67 -4.70
CA LYS A 62 -6.92 -13.72 -4.82
C LYS A 62 -6.89 -14.65 -3.63
#